data_AF-A0A7X6UTV4-F1
#
_entry.id   AF-A0A7X6UTV4-F1
#
_cell.length_a   1.000
_cell.length_b   1.000
_cell.length_c   1.000
_cell.angle_alpha   90.00
_cell.angle_beta   90.00
_cell.angle_gamma   90.00
#
_symmetry.space_group_name_H-M   'P 1'
#
loop_
_entity.id
_entity.type
_entity.pdbx_description
1 polymer ?
#
loop_
_entity_poly.entity_id
_entity_poly.type
_entity_poly.pdbx_seq_one_letter_code
_entity_poly.pdbx_strand_id
1 'polypeptide(L)' 'MNVTQKILAQHLAGDLPIPGQEIALAIDQTLTQDATGTLAYLQFEALGLARIQNELAVSYV' A
#
# COMPACT_ATOMS: atom_id res chain seq x y z
N MET A 1 -3.10 -4.66 -23.06
CA MET A 1 -3.22 -4.55 -21.59
C MET A 1 -4.58 -3.98 -21.24
N ASN A 2 -5.31 -4.63 -20.33
CA ASN A 2 -6.54 -4.09 -19.77
C ASN A 2 -6.24 -2.94 -18.77
N VAL A 3 -7.27 -2.30 -18.23
CA VAL A 3 -7.11 -1.17 -17.30
C VAL A 3 -6.35 -1.58 -16.04
N THR A 4 -6.69 -2.72 -15.43
CA THR A 4 -6.01 -3.23 -14.24
C THR A 4 -4.50 -3.42 -14.46
N GLN A 5 -4.12 -4.04 -15.59
CA GLN A 5 -2.71 -4.25 -15.95
C GLN A 5 -1.97 -2.94 -16.17
N LYS A 6 -2.63 -1.92 -16.75
CA LYS A 6 -2.03 -0.59 -16.92
C LYS A 6 -1.79 0.09 -15.58
N ILE A 7 -2.75 0.03 -14.66
CA ILE A 7 -2.61 0.59 -13.31
C ILE A 7 -1.45 -0.12 -12.58
N LEU A 8 -1.44 -1.46 -12.54
CA LEU A 8 -0.37 -2.20 -11.87
C LEU A 8 1.02 -1.88 -12.46
N ALA A 9 1.14 -1.80 -13.79
CA ALA A 9 2.38 -1.45 -14.46
C ALA A 9 2.91 -0.05 -14.09
N GLN A 10 2.03 0.91 -13.77
CA GLN A 10 2.44 2.25 -13.35
C GLN A 10 2.98 2.31 -11.91
N HIS A 11 2.60 1.35 -11.05
CA HIS A 11 2.95 1.35 -9.63
C HIS A 11 3.94 0.25 -9.25
N LEU A 12 4.52 -0.43 -10.24
CA LEU A 12 5.46 -1.52 -10.02
C LEU A 12 6.82 -1.00 -9.53
N ALA A 13 7.25 -1.48 -8.38
CA ALA A 13 8.59 -1.27 -7.87
C ALA A 13 9.51 -2.37 -8.41
N GLY A 14 9.77 -2.37 -9.71
CA GLY A 14 10.66 -3.34 -10.37
C GLY A 14 10.20 -3.79 -11.75
N ASP A 15 10.63 -5.00 -12.13
CA ASP A 15 10.39 -5.57 -13.46
C ASP A 15 8.94 -6.03 -13.68
N LEU A 16 8.61 -6.32 -14.94
CA LEU A 16 7.27 -6.74 -15.35
C LEU A 16 6.82 -8.03 -14.63
N PRO A 17 5.52 -8.12 -14.26
CA PRO A 17 4.98 -9.24 -13.49
C PRO A 17 5.01 -10.53 -14.28
N ILE A 18 5.58 -11.59 -13.70
CA ILE A 18 5.44 -12.96 -14.18
C ILE A 18 4.21 -13.58 -13.49
N PRO A 19 3.25 -14.16 -14.23
CA PRO A 19 2.06 -14.78 -13.62
C PRO A 19 2.42 -15.81 -12.55
N GLY A 20 1.79 -15.70 -11.39
CA GLY A 20 2.00 -16.58 -10.24
C GLY A 20 3.18 -16.21 -9.33
N GLN A 21 3.90 -15.12 -9.64
CA GLN A 21 4.96 -14.59 -8.78
C GLN A 21 4.48 -13.35 -8.01
N GLU A 22 5.10 -13.13 -6.86
CA GLU A 22 4.91 -11.91 -6.07
C GLU A 22 5.47 -10.70 -6.80
N ILE A 23 4.84 -9.54 -6.56
CA ILE A 23 5.28 -8.25 -7.08
C ILE A 23 5.30 -7.23 -5.96
N ALA A 24 6.21 -6.27 -6.07
CA ALA A 24 6.24 -5.10 -5.22
C ALA A 24 5.47 -3.96 -5.90
N LEU A 25 4.55 -3.34 -5.16
CA LEU A 25 3.79 -2.18 -5.61
C LEU A 25 4.08 -1.01 -4.69
N ALA A 26 4.30 0.16 -5.28
CA ALA A 26 4.21 1.43 -4.57
C ALA A 26 2.72 1.73 -4.31
N ILE A 27 2.38 1.98 -3.04
CA ILE A 27 1.01 2.31 -2.65
C ILE A 27 0.91 3.82 -2.50
N ASP A 28 0.05 4.45 -3.28
CA ASP A 28 -0.13 5.91 -3.25
C ASP A 28 -0.89 6.32 -1.99
N GLN A 29 -1.94 5.56 -1.65
CA GLN A 29 -2.85 5.92 -0.57
C GLN A 29 -3.25 4.74 0.32
N THR A 30 -3.41 5.02 1.61
CA THR A 30 -3.94 4.07 2.60
C THR A 30 -5.15 4.67 3.29
N LEU A 31 -6.14 3.82 3.53
CA LEU A 31 -7.38 4.18 4.22
C LEU A 31 -7.63 3.19 5.35
N THR A 32 -7.76 3.72 6.57
CA THR A 32 -8.17 2.96 7.75
C THR A 32 -9.59 3.31 8.17
N GLN A 33 -10.30 2.35 8.75
CA GLN A 33 -11.66 2.47 9.28
C GLN A 33 -11.67 2.02 10.74
N ASP A 34 -12.62 2.50 11.56
CA ASP A 34 -12.70 2.31 13.03
C ASP A 34 -12.16 0.97 13.56
N ALA A 35 -12.74 -0.15 13.11
CA ALA A 35 -12.41 -1.46 13.64
C ALA A 35 -11.01 -1.96 13.23
N THR A 36 -10.46 -1.46 12.11
CA THR A 36 -9.16 -1.90 11.56
C THR A 36 -8.03 -0.90 11.79
N GLY A 37 -8.34 0.36 12.08
CA GLY A 37 -7.36 1.44 12.24
C GLY A 37 -6.47 1.25 13.46
N THR A 38 -7.04 0.93 14.62
CA THR A 38 -6.27 0.81 15.87
C THR A 38 -5.15 -0.21 15.76
N LEU A 39 -5.43 -1.41 15.25
CA LEU A 39 -4.39 -2.44 15.10
C LEU A 39 -3.35 -2.04 14.05
N ALA A 40 -3.78 -1.46 12.93
CA ALA A 40 -2.85 -1.00 11.89
C ALA A 40 -1.86 0.04 12.43
N TYR A 41 -2.32 0.96 13.28
CA TYR A 41 -1.47 1.99 13.88
C TYR A 41 -0.54 1.45 14.95
N LEU A 42 -1.01 0.55 15.83
CA LEU A 42 -0.13 -0.13 16.79
C LEU A 42 0.99 -0.91 16.11
N GLN A 43 0.68 -1.58 14.99
CA GLN A 43 1.70 -2.27 14.19
C GLN A 43 2.66 -1.29 13.51
N PHE A 44 2.14 -0.17 12.99
CA PHE A 44 2.98 0.87 12.39
C PHE A 44 3.96 1.48 13.44
N GLU A 45 3.49 1.76 14.65
CA GLU A 45 4.35 2.22 15.76
C GLU A 45 5.44 1.20 16.11
N ALA A 46 5.09 -0.10 16.12
CA ALA A 46 6.04 -1.18 16.41
C ALA A 46 7.16 -1.30 15.35
N LEU A 47 6.96 -0.81 14.12
CA LEU A 47 8.01 -0.75 13.09
C LEU A 47 9.08 0.31 13.40
N GLY A 48 8.84 1.24 14.35
CA GLY A 48 9.78 2.29 14.72
C GLY A 48 10.03 3.34 13.63
N LEU A 49 9.08 3.49 12.69
CA LEU A 49 9.17 4.45 11.60
C LEU A 49 8.65 5.82 12.05
N ALA A 50 9.38 6.89 11.70
CA ALA A 50 9.01 8.25 12.09
C ALA A 50 7.76 8.78 11.37
N ARG A 51 7.47 8.28 10.16
CA ARG A 51 6.34 8.71 9.32
C ARG A 51 5.94 7.64 8.33
N ILE A 52 4.69 7.71 7.90
CA ILE A 52 4.19 6.93 6.76
C ILE A 52 4.99 7.26 5.50
N GLN A 53 5.06 6.29 4.58
CA GLN A 53 5.88 6.37 3.36
C GLN A 53 5.06 6.59 2.09
N ASN A 54 3.74 6.37 2.16
CA ASN A 54 2.83 6.67 1.05
C ASN A 54 2.52 8.17 0.97
N GLU A 55 1.88 8.60 -0.12
CA GLU A 55 1.57 10.01 -0.35
C GLU A 55 0.46 10.53 0.57
N LEU A 56 -0.56 9.69 0.82
CA LEU A 56 -1.72 10.05 1.64
C LEU A 56 -2.22 8.89 2.49
N ALA A 57 -2.26 9.08 3.81
CA ALA A 57 -2.89 8.15 4.74
C ALA A 57 -4.07 8.84 5.44
N VAL A 58 -5.27 8.26 5.37
CA VAL A 58 -6.49 8.81 5.97
C VAL A 58 -7.14 7.79 6.91
N SER A 59 -7.58 8.25 8.08
CA SER A 59 -8.50 7.48 8.93
C SER A 59 -9.88 8.10 8.87
N TYR A 60 -10.87 7.27 8.55
CA TYR A 60 -12.25 7.60 8.83
C TYR A 60 -12.60 7.09 10.22
N VAL A 61 -13.16 8.00 11.03
CA VAL A 61 -13.57 7.83 12.42
C VAL A 61 -15.04 8.20 12.56
#